data_AF-A0A7L5ZIC9-F1
#
_entry.id   AF-A0A7L5ZIC9-F1
#
_cell.length_a   1.000
_cell.length_b   1.000
_cell.length_c   1.000
_cell.angle_alpha   90.00
_cell.angle_beta   90.00
_cell.angle_gamma   90.00
#
_symmetry.space_group_name_H-M   'P 1'
#
loop_
_entity.id
_entity.type
_entity.pdbx_description
1 polymer ?
#
loop_
_entity_poly.entity_id
_entity_poly.type
_entity_poly.pdbx_seq_one_letter_code
_entity_poly.pdbx_strand_id
1 'polypeptide(L)'
;MLDQMSLPAARQVHEAWVLPGGPGFEDWSLTADVRAFLASGRQDGQAKDDTTVVVTTPKAAIVKGVDGPDWAVVCVLLDVQVSIHTDARMGYGLCAAMQWSQDRWQVATGPEPAPALRLARLPTGR
;
A
#
# COMPACT_ATOMS: atom_id res chain seq x y z
N MET A 1 -2.70 5.59 9.16
CA MET A 1 -1.95 4.48 8.54
C MET A 1 -0.86 5.01 7.62
N LEU A 2 -1.17 5.46 6.40
CA LEU A 2 -0.16 5.97 5.45
C LEU A 2 0.28 7.40 5.76
N ASP A 3 -0.62 8.25 6.25
CA ASP A 3 -0.34 9.58 6.80
C ASP A 3 0.70 9.58 7.93
N GLN A 4 0.84 8.46 8.64
CA GLN A 4 1.79 8.32 9.73
C GLN A 4 3.19 7.88 9.27
N MET A 5 3.30 7.30 8.06
CA MET A 5 4.54 6.71 7.52
C MET A 5 5.38 6.03 8.62
N SER A 6 4.78 5.04 9.29
CA SER A 6 5.28 4.45 10.53
C SER A 6 5.22 2.93 10.46
N LEU A 7 6.35 2.27 10.73
CA LEU A 7 6.46 0.81 10.74
C LEU A 7 5.66 0.18 11.89
N PRO A 8 5.65 0.72 13.12
CA PRO A 8 4.75 0.26 14.17
C PRO A 8 3.27 0.37 13.79
N ALA A 9 2.87 1.48 13.15
CA ALA A 9 1.49 1.65 12.71
C ALA A 9 1.12 0.68 11.58
N ALA A 10 2.04 0.44 10.63
CA ALA A 10 1.85 -0.55 9.57
C ALA A 10 1.68 -1.96 10.15
N ARG A 11 2.43 -2.32 11.21
CA ARG A 11 2.30 -3.61 11.88
C ARG A 11 0.92 -3.79 12.53
N GLN A 12 0.43 -2.76 13.22
CA GLN A 12 -0.92 -2.81 13.82
C GLN A 12 -2.01 -3.01 12.76
N VAL A 13 -1.88 -2.36 11.60
CA VAL A 13 -2.81 -2.58 10.50
C VAL A 13 -2.67 -3.99 9.94
N HIS A 14 -1.44 -4.45 9.71
CA HIS A 14 -1.20 -5.80 9.21
C HIS A 14 -1.87 -6.85 10.10
N GLU A 15 -1.63 -6.79 11.41
CA GLU A 15 -2.22 -7.71 12.39
C GLU A 15 -3.75 -7.64 12.45
N ALA A 16 -4.34 -6.48 12.16
CA ALA A 16 -5.79 -6.27 12.21
C ALA A 16 -6.54 -6.59 10.90
N TRP A 17 -5.83 -6.72 9.77
CA TRP A 17 -6.44 -6.83 8.45
C TRP A 17 -5.96 -8.02 7.63
N VAL A 18 -4.79 -8.59 7.92
CA VAL A 18 -4.23 -9.72 7.19
C VAL A 18 -4.58 -11.01 7.90
N LEU A 19 -5.25 -11.91 7.17
CA LEU A 19 -5.62 -13.21 7.73
C LEU A 19 -4.39 -14.08 7.97
N PRO A 20 -4.44 -15.02 8.95
CA PRO A 20 -3.40 -16.01 9.13
C PRO A 20 -3.11 -16.78 7.83
N GLY A 21 -1.85 -16.77 7.39
CA GLY A 21 -1.43 -17.36 6.11
C GLY A 21 -1.47 -16.40 4.92
N GLY A 22 -1.83 -15.13 5.12
CA GLY A 22 -1.63 -14.05 4.15
C GLY A 22 -0.16 -13.58 4.07
N PRO A 23 0.10 -12.46 3.36
CA PRO A 23 1.44 -11.92 3.21
C PRO A 23 2.11 -11.65 4.56
N GLY A 24 3.39 -12.05 4.71
CA GLY A 24 4.16 -11.74 5.90
C GLY A 24 4.41 -10.23 6.01
N PHE A 25 4.46 -9.68 7.24
CA PHE A 25 4.64 -8.24 7.44
C PHE A 25 5.88 -7.68 6.74
N GLU A 26 6.99 -8.42 6.76
CA GLU A 26 8.24 -7.99 6.13
C GLU A 26 8.19 -7.99 4.60
N ASP A 27 7.38 -8.86 4.01
CA ASP A 27 7.21 -9.00 2.56
C ASP A 27 6.02 -8.21 2.02
N TRP A 28 5.24 -7.59 2.90
CA TRP A 28 4.04 -6.84 2.55
C TRP A 28 4.40 -5.53 1.85
N SER A 29 3.78 -5.29 0.70
CA SER A 29 4.05 -4.12 -0.15
C SER A 29 3.92 -2.80 0.61
N LEU A 30 2.92 -2.67 1.49
CA LEU A 30 2.75 -1.45 2.30
C LEU A 30 3.93 -1.22 3.27
N THR A 31 4.49 -2.28 3.83
CA THR A 31 5.68 -2.18 4.68
C THR A 31 6.89 -1.74 3.87
N ALA A 32 7.05 -2.30 2.67
CA ALA A 32 8.11 -1.90 1.75
C ALA A 32 8.00 -0.41 1.35
N ASP A 33 6.79 0.09 1.10
CA ASP A 33 6.52 1.49 0.77
C ASP A 33 6.88 2.43 1.93
N VAL A 34 6.49 2.09 3.17
CA VAL A 34 6.86 2.88 4.36
C VAL A 34 8.38 2.91 4.54
N ARG A 35 9.08 1.78 4.39
CA ARG A 35 10.55 1.75 4.46
C ARG A 35 11.20 2.60 3.38
N ALA A 36 10.71 2.50 2.14
CA ALA A 36 11.22 3.28 1.03
C ALA A 36 11.03 4.78 1.26
N PHE A 37 9.87 5.18 1.78
CA PHE A 37 9.59 6.57 2.16
C PHE A 37 10.61 7.08 3.19
N LEU A 38 10.75 6.38 4.33
CA LEU A 38 11.65 6.77 5.41
C LEU A 38 13.10 6.87 4.93
N ALA A 39 13.56 5.87 4.17
CA ALA A 39 14.90 5.85 3.60
C ALA A 39 15.13 7.03 2.63
N SER A 40 14.16 7.33 1.76
CA SER A 40 14.28 8.42 0.79
C SER A 40 14.31 9.80 1.45
N GLY A 41 13.56 9.99 2.53
CA GLY A 41 13.55 11.20 3.35
C GLY A 41 14.69 11.29 4.35
N ARG A 42 15.62 10.32 4.38
CA ARG A 42 16.70 10.20 5.37
C ARG A 42 16.18 10.30 6.80
N GLN A 43 15.04 9.65 7.04
CA GLN A 43 14.37 9.59 8.34
C GLN A 43 14.93 8.36 9.07
N ASP A 44 15.81 8.57 10.06
CA ASP A 44 16.54 7.48 10.73
C ASP A 44 15.67 6.68 11.73
N GLY A 45 14.45 7.14 12.00
CA GLY A 45 13.49 6.51 12.89
C GLY A 45 12.64 5.41 12.23
N GLN A 46 11.73 4.85 13.03
CA GLN A 46 10.70 3.90 12.56
C GLN A 46 9.42 4.59 12.10
N ALA A 47 9.39 5.91 12.13
CA ALA A 47 8.29 6.76 11.71
C ALA A 47 8.86 8.06 11.12
N LYS A 48 8.03 8.77 10.35
CA LYS A 48 8.39 10.10 9.84
C LYS A 48 8.68 11.07 11.00
N ASP A 49 9.57 12.02 10.76
CA ASP A 49 9.86 13.13 11.65
C ASP A 49 8.62 14.01 11.86
N ASP A 50 8.57 14.72 12.98
CA ASP A 50 7.45 15.61 13.33
C ASP A 50 7.30 16.79 12.36
N THR A 51 8.39 17.19 11.70
CA THR A 51 8.40 18.24 10.67
C THR A 51 7.93 17.74 9.31
N THR A 52 7.85 16.42 9.11
CA THR A 52 7.37 15.81 7.87
C THR A 52 5.84 15.71 7.90
N VAL A 53 5.18 16.32 6.92
CA VAL A 53 3.72 16.25 6.78
C VAL A 53 3.36 15.32 5.64
N VAL A 54 2.46 14.37 5.90
CA VAL A 54 1.90 13.47 4.89
C VAL A 54 0.39 13.49 5.00
N VAL A 55 -0.28 13.80 3.90
CA VAL A 55 -1.75 13.80 3.80
C VAL A 55 -2.14 12.81 2.73
N THR A 56 -2.98 11.84 3.09
CA THR A 56 -3.53 10.85 2.15
C THR A 56 -5.03 11.04 2.00
N THR A 57 -5.49 11.32 0.79
CA THR A 57 -6.90 11.46 0.48
C THR A 57 -7.33 10.34 -0.46
N PRO A 58 -8.28 9.46 -0.07
CA PRO A 58 -8.86 8.48 -0.99
C PRO A 58 -9.52 9.19 -2.18
N LYS A 59 -9.25 8.72 -3.40
CA LYS A 59 -9.82 9.28 -4.64
C LYS A 59 -10.66 8.29 -5.43
N ALA A 60 -10.34 7.01 -5.37
CA ALA A 60 -11.11 5.98 -6.04
C ALA A 60 -10.90 4.61 -5.38
N ALA A 61 -11.80 3.69 -5.69
CA ALA A 61 -11.63 2.26 -5.45
C ALA A 61 -12.15 1.48 -6.66
N ILE A 62 -11.58 0.31 -6.93
CA ILE A 62 -11.99 -0.57 -8.02
C ILE A 62 -11.83 -2.04 -7.62
N VAL A 63 -12.80 -2.87 -8.03
CA VAL A 63 -12.66 -4.32 -8.03
C VAL A 63 -12.03 -4.73 -9.35
N LYS A 64 -10.79 -5.23 -9.32
CA LYS A 64 -10.06 -5.68 -10.53
C LYS A 64 -10.52 -7.05 -11.00
N GLY A 65 -10.99 -7.89 -10.09
CA GLY A 65 -11.43 -9.25 -10.38
C GLY A 65 -12.08 -9.87 -9.15
N VAL A 66 -12.90 -10.89 -9.40
CA VAL A 66 -13.61 -11.67 -8.40
C VAL A 66 -13.42 -13.15 -8.70
N ASP A 67 -13.43 -13.97 -7.65
CA ASP A 67 -13.47 -15.44 -7.77
C ASP A 67 -14.49 -15.97 -6.75
N GLY A 68 -15.72 -16.19 -7.23
CA GLY A 68 -16.86 -16.47 -6.34
C GLY A 68 -17.32 -15.25 -5.52
N PRO A 69 -18.24 -15.46 -4.57
CA PRO A 69 -18.87 -14.37 -3.82
C PRO A 69 -17.98 -13.79 -2.71
N ASP A 70 -17.03 -14.58 -2.19
CA ASP A 70 -16.29 -14.27 -0.98
C ASP A 70 -14.83 -13.91 -1.23
N TRP A 71 -14.41 -13.73 -2.49
CA TRP A 71 -13.04 -13.38 -2.84
C TRP A 71 -12.97 -12.36 -3.98
N ALA A 72 -12.14 -11.33 -3.82
CA ALA A 72 -11.94 -10.29 -4.81
C ALA A 72 -10.55 -9.67 -4.74
N VAL A 73 -10.00 -9.26 -5.89
CA VAL A 73 -8.86 -8.33 -5.91
C VAL A 73 -9.39 -6.91 -5.96
N VAL A 74 -9.10 -6.13 -4.94
CA VAL A 74 -9.55 -4.74 -4.80
C VAL A 74 -8.35 -3.81 -4.81
N CYS A 75 -8.48 -2.66 -5.45
CA CYS A 75 -7.50 -1.58 -5.35
C CYS A 75 -8.15 -0.30 -4.86
N VAL A 76 -7.40 0.44 -4.06
CA VAL A 76 -7.72 1.82 -3.66
C VAL A 76 -6.67 2.76 -4.24
N LEU A 77 -7.13 3.91 -4.70
CA LEU A 77 -6.27 5.00 -5.17
C LEU A 77 -6.31 6.13 -4.16
N LEU A 78 -5.13 6.56 -3.73
CA LEU A 78 -4.92 7.70 -2.84
C LEU A 78 -4.20 8.81 -3.59
N ASP A 79 -4.62 10.03 -3.33
CA ASP A 79 -3.81 11.22 -3.56
C ASP A 79 -2.96 11.47 -2.32
N VAL A 80 -1.64 11.44 -2.48
CA VAL A 80 -0.67 11.60 -1.40
C VAL A 80 0.05 12.91 -1.61
N GLN A 81 -0.02 13.78 -0.60
CA GLN A 81 0.71 15.04 -0.55
C GLN A 81 1.73 14.94 0.60
N VAL A 82 2.97 15.31 0.30
CA VAL A 82 4.10 15.18 1.21
C VAL A 82 4.83 16.52 1.27
N SER A 83 5.20 16.95 2.47
CA SER A 83 6.11 18.08 2.67
C SER A 83 7.30 17.63 3.52
N ILE A 84 8.49 17.60 2.91
CA ILE A 84 9.78 17.25 3.53
C ILE A 84 10.82 18.21 2.95
N HIS A 85 11.01 19.37 3.59
CA HIS A 85 11.81 20.51 3.08
C HIS A 85 11.31 21.13 1.76
N THR A 86 10.65 20.36 0.90
CA THR A 86 9.98 20.72 -0.34
C THR A 86 8.68 19.91 -0.46
N ASP A 87 7.71 20.44 -1.21
CA ASP A 87 6.43 19.78 -1.42
C ASP A 87 6.47 18.79 -2.61
N ALA A 88 5.84 17.64 -2.43
CA ALA A 88 5.65 16.62 -3.45
C ALA A 88 4.21 16.09 -3.42
N ARG A 89 3.74 15.62 -4.58
CA ARG A 89 2.41 15.02 -4.72
C ARG A 89 2.47 13.82 -5.66
N MET A 90 1.81 12.74 -5.28
CA MET A 90 1.72 11.53 -6.11
C MET A 90 0.36 10.85 -5.98
N GLY A 91 -0.04 10.14 -7.03
CA GLY A 91 -1.08 9.13 -6.93
C GLY A 91 -0.47 7.80 -6.47
N TYR A 92 -1.06 7.18 -5.46
CA TYR A 92 -0.62 5.89 -4.93
C TYR A 92 -1.77 4.88 -4.97
N GLY A 93 -1.55 3.77 -5.65
CA GLY A 93 -2.51 2.68 -5.75
C GLY A 93 -2.06 1.48 -4.92
N LEU A 94 -2.90 1.03 -3.99
CA LEU A 94 -2.67 -0.20 -3.23
C LEU A 94 -3.71 -1.23 -3.65
N CYS A 95 -3.25 -2.43 -3.97
CA CYS A 95 -4.10 -3.55 -4.34
C CYS A 95 -3.90 -4.72 -3.39
N ALA A 96 -4.99 -5.37 -2.99
CA ALA A 96 -4.94 -6.56 -2.16
C ALA A 96 -5.91 -7.61 -2.70
N ALA A 97 -5.54 -8.88 -2.55
CA ALA A 97 -6.50 -9.97 -2.58
C ALA A 97 -7.25 -9.94 -1.26
N MET A 98 -8.58 -9.90 -1.33
CA MET A 98 -9.46 -9.76 -0.19
C MET A 98 -10.38 -10.98 -0.15
N GLN A 99 -10.66 -11.48 1.05
CA GLN A 99 -11.69 -12.49 1.28
C GLN A 99 -12.67 -12.03 2.35
N TRP A 100 -13.94 -12.43 2.23
CA TRP A 100 -14.92 -12.23 3.28
C TRP A 100 -14.64 -13.21 4.43
N SER A 101 -14.40 -12.68 5.63
CA SER A 101 -14.07 -13.46 6.82
C SER A 101 -14.55 -12.73 8.07
N GLN A 102 -15.27 -13.44 8.95
CA GLN A 102 -15.80 -12.89 10.21
C GLN A 102 -16.58 -11.57 9.97
N ASP A 103 -17.50 -11.60 9.01
CA ASP A 103 -18.41 -10.49 8.65
C ASP A 103 -17.76 -9.22 8.08
N ARG A 104 -16.53 -9.33 7.56
CA ARG A 104 -15.85 -8.23 6.85
C ARG A 104 -14.87 -8.71 5.80
N TRP A 105 -14.54 -7.83 4.86
CA TRP A 105 -13.42 -8.03 3.95
C TRP A 105 -12.08 -7.89 4.69
N GLN A 106 -11.21 -8.87 4.53
CA GLN A 106 -9.85 -8.89 5.06
C GLN A 106 -8.87 -9.32 3.97
N VAL A 107 -7.58 -8.95 4.10
CA VAL A 107 -6.55 -9.39 3.16
C VAL A 107 -6.45 -10.91 3.26
N ALA A 108 -6.60 -11.56 2.11
CA ALA A 108 -6.74 -12.99 1.99
C ALA A 108 -5.45 -13.73 2.33
N THR A 109 -5.57 -15.04 2.53
CA THR A 109 -4.42 -15.94 2.60
C THR A 109 -3.70 -16.01 1.26
N GLY A 110 -2.42 -16.40 1.29
CA GLY A 110 -1.57 -16.50 0.10
C GLY A 110 -0.77 -15.22 -0.21
N PRO A 111 -0.10 -15.20 -1.37
CA PRO A 111 0.73 -14.06 -1.78
C PRO A 111 -0.11 -12.85 -2.20
N GLU A 112 0.52 -11.67 -2.19
CA GLU A 112 -0.10 -10.46 -2.73
C GLU A 112 -0.40 -10.59 -4.24
N PRO A 113 -1.41 -9.86 -4.76
CA PRO A 113 -1.68 -9.83 -6.18
C PRO A 113 -0.44 -9.41 -6.97
N ALA A 114 -0.15 -10.13 -8.05
CA ALA A 114 0.96 -9.79 -8.92
C ALA A 114 0.84 -8.33 -9.43
N PRO A 115 1.96 -7.59 -9.50
CA PRO A 115 1.96 -6.25 -10.05
C PRO A 115 1.54 -6.28 -11.53
N ALA A 116 0.97 -5.18 -12.00
CA ALA A 116 0.68 -5.04 -13.42
C ALA A 116 1.97 -5.15 -14.25
N LEU A 117 1.91 -5.86 -15.37
CA LEU A 117 3.05 -5.99 -16.27
C LEU A 117 3.48 -4.58 -16.72
N ARG A 118 4.72 -4.19 -16.42
CA ARG A 118 5.30 -2.98 -17.00
C ARG A 118 5.52 -3.25 -18.49
N LEU A 119 4.68 -2.67 -19.34
CA LEU A 119 5.00 -2.58 -20.76
C LEU A 119 6.29 -1.78 -20.90
N ALA A 120 7.38 -2.45 -21.32
CA ALA A 120 8.58 -1.75 -21.72
C ALA A 120 8.21 -0.78 -22.84
N ARG A 121 8.62 0.49 -22.70
CA ARG A 121 8.46 1.48 -23.76
C ARG A 121 9.22 0.94 -24.97
N LEU A 122 8.51 0.52 -26.03
CA LEU A 122 9.13 0.11 -27.29
C LEU A 122 10.03 1.26 -27.75
N PRO A 123 11.30 1.01 -28.13
CA PRO A 123 12.14 2.05 -28.67
C PRO A 123 11.48 2.58 -29.94
N THR A 124 11.15 3.87 -29.93
CA THR A 124 10.76 4.58 -31.16
C THR A 124 11.97 4.58 -32.08
N GLY A 125 11.95 3.71 -33.10
CA GLY A 125 12.98 3.63 -34.12
C GLY A 125 13.12 4.95 -34.87
N ARG A 126 14.38 5.34 -35.12
CA ARG A 126 14.76 6.38 -36.08
C ARG A 126 14.70 5.82 -37.49
#